data_AF-B9CYH9-F1
#
_entry.id   AF-B9CYH9-F1
#
_cell.length_a   1.000
_cell.length_b   1.000
_cell.length_c   1.000
_cell.angle_alpha   90.00
_cell.angle_beta   90.00
_cell.angle_gamma   90.00
#
_symmetry.space_group_name_H-M   'P 1'
#
loop_
_entity.id
_entity.type
_entity.pdbx_description
1 polymer ?
#
loop_
_entity_poly.entity_id
_entity_poly.type
_entity_poly.pdbx_seq_one_letter_code
_entity_poly.pdbx_strand_id
1 'polypeptide(L)'
;MTKDEALNFIRAVKSGEKSEREAIELLRDFPFSDVGCAKIDTQRALRNGAGEVIYGEGKTDDEILRIAEAIGARGQNILITRTNERVFKRLREILPQAEFNARGRVISVKFSKPALTQSYIAIVSAGTADGAVVEEAYETARFLGNDVRKFSDAGVAGLHRLIANLEQIRGAKVVIAVAGMEGALASVLAGLVRVPVIAVPTSVGYGASFGGLAALLAMLNSCANGVSVVNIDNGFGAAYNASLINHL
;
A
#
# COMPACT_ATOMS: atom_id res chain seq x y z
N MET A 1 -13.18 1.41 -13.17
CA MET A 1 -14.22 0.39 -13.37
C MET A 1 -13.62 -0.98 -13.10
N THR A 2 -14.27 -1.84 -12.33
CA THR A 2 -13.89 -3.24 -12.10
C THR A 2 -14.46 -4.16 -13.21
N LYS A 3 -14.04 -5.43 -13.25
CA LYS A 3 -14.58 -6.40 -14.23
C LYS A 3 -16.09 -6.59 -14.08
N ASP A 4 -16.58 -6.70 -12.83
CA ASP A 4 -18.00 -6.92 -12.57
C ASP A 4 -18.83 -5.68 -12.90
N GLU A 5 -18.32 -4.48 -12.61
CA GLU A 5 -18.96 -3.22 -13.03
C GLU A 5 -19.05 -3.13 -14.55
N ALA A 6 -17.99 -3.51 -15.28
CA ALA A 6 -17.99 -3.52 -16.74
C ALA A 6 -19.00 -4.52 -17.30
N LEU A 7 -19.05 -5.74 -16.76
CA LEU A 7 -20.01 -6.76 -17.18
C LEU A 7 -21.46 -6.33 -16.92
N ASN A 8 -21.73 -5.75 -15.75
CA ASN A 8 -23.05 -5.24 -15.40
C ASN A 8 -23.46 -4.08 -16.31
N PHE A 9 -22.53 -3.17 -16.63
CA PHE A 9 -22.80 -2.09 -17.58
C PHE A 9 -23.13 -2.63 -18.98
N ILE A 10 -22.35 -3.60 -19.49
CA ILE A 10 -22.61 -4.22 -20.79
C ILE A 10 -23.98 -4.93 -20.80
N ARG A 11 -24.35 -5.60 -19.71
CA ARG A 11 -25.68 -6.23 -19.58
C ARG A 11 -26.80 -5.19 -19.61
N ALA A 12 -26.63 -4.07 -18.91
CA ALA A 12 -27.60 -2.97 -18.88
C ALA A 12 -27.78 -2.32 -20.27
N VAL A 13 -26.71 -2.22 -21.07
CA VAL A 13 -26.82 -1.76 -22.46
C VAL A 13 -27.59 -2.77 -23.31
N LYS A 14 -27.29 -4.06 -23.17
CA LYS A 14 -27.99 -5.14 -23.92
C LYS A 14 -29.47 -5.26 -23.58
N SER A 15 -29.85 -4.98 -22.32
CA SER A 15 -31.25 -5.01 -21.89
C SER A 15 -32.04 -3.75 -22.27
N GLY A 16 -31.37 -2.72 -22.80
CA GLY A 16 -31.96 -1.41 -23.10
C GLY A 16 -32.15 -0.53 -21.87
N GLU A 17 -31.69 -0.94 -20.69
CA GLU A 17 -31.68 -0.11 -19.47
C GLU A 17 -30.74 1.08 -19.61
N LYS A 18 -29.62 0.89 -20.33
CA LYS A 18 -28.70 1.96 -20.71
C LYS A 18 -28.61 2.07 -22.23
N SER A 19 -28.53 3.30 -22.71
CA SER A 19 -28.36 3.60 -24.13
C SER A 19 -26.91 3.45 -24.58
N GLU A 20 -26.72 3.23 -25.89
CA GLU A 20 -25.40 3.26 -26.51
C GLU A 20 -24.70 4.63 -26.34
N ARG A 21 -25.47 5.73 -26.26
CA ARG A 21 -24.93 7.07 -25.99
C ARG A 21 -24.30 7.15 -24.61
N GLU A 22 -24.95 6.58 -23.58
CA GLU A 22 -24.37 6.49 -22.24
C GLU A 22 -23.11 5.63 -22.21
N ALA A 23 -23.04 4.58 -23.05
CA ALA A 23 -21.82 3.79 -23.20
C ALA A 23 -20.67 4.59 -23.80
N ILE A 24 -20.93 5.40 -24.85
CA ILE A 24 -19.92 6.28 -25.45
C ILE A 24 -19.46 7.36 -24.48
N GLU A 25 -20.38 7.97 -23.72
CA GLU A 25 -20.04 8.95 -22.67
C GLU A 25 -19.11 8.35 -21.61
N LEU A 26 -19.41 7.13 -21.15
CA LEU A 26 -18.57 6.42 -20.18
C LEU A 26 -17.17 6.13 -20.73
N LEU A 27 -17.07 5.80 -22.02
CA LEU A 27 -15.81 5.49 -22.71
C LEU A 27 -15.05 6.73 -23.19
N ARG A 28 -15.60 7.94 -23.06
CA ARG A 28 -14.98 9.18 -23.56
C ARG A 28 -13.56 9.37 -23.02
N ASP A 29 -13.37 9.16 -21.73
CA ASP A 29 -12.08 9.34 -21.05
C ASP A 29 -11.29 8.03 -20.94
N PHE A 30 -11.47 7.14 -21.91
CA PHE A 30 -10.74 5.89 -22.00
C PHE A 30 -9.48 6.10 -22.87
N PRO A 31 -8.31 5.58 -22.46
CA PRO A 31 -8.05 4.78 -21.27
C PRO A 31 -7.64 5.61 -20.04
N PHE A 32 -7.53 6.94 -20.17
CA PHE A 32 -7.12 7.83 -19.10
C PHE A 32 -7.92 9.14 -19.09
N SER A 33 -8.01 9.75 -17.92
CA SER A 33 -8.56 11.10 -17.73
C SER A 33 -7.41 12.09 -17.56
N ASP A 34 -7.32 13.08 -18.43
CA ASP A 34 -6.31 14.13 -18.34
C ASP A 34 -6.83 15.28 -17.44
N VAL A 35 -6.13 15.52 -16.33
CA VAL A 35 -6.44 16.61 -15.39
C VAL A 35 -5.41 17.73 -15.46
N GLY A 36 -4.66 17.81 -16.55
CA GLY A 36 -3.60 18.78 -16.82
C GLY A 36 -2.29 18.46 -16.11
N CYS A 37 -2.33 18.21 -14.79
CA CYS A 37 -1.13 17.85 -14.02
C CYS A 37 -0.84 16.33 -14.00
N ALA A 38 -1.79 15.50 -14.41
CA ALA A 38 -1.63 14.05 -14.47
C ALA A 38 -2.62 13.44 -15.48
N LYS A 39 -2.28 12.23 -15.94
CA LYS A 39 -3.17 11.36 -16.73
C LYS A 39 -3.56 10.17 -15.87
N ILE A 40 -4.77 10.21 -15.34
CA ILE A 40 -5.31 9.22 -14.40
C ILE A 40 -5.70 7.97 -15.19
N ASP A 41 -5.13 6.82 -14.84
CA ASP A 41 -5.41 5.52 -15.45
C ASP A 41 -6.73 4.94 -14.92
N THR A 42 -7.80 5.22 -15.65
CA THR A 42 -9.17 4.85 -15.27
C THR A 42 -9.43 3.34 -15.38
N GLN A 43 -8.53 2.61 -16.02
CA GLN A 43 -8.55 1.15 -16.21
C GLN A 43 -7.71 0.37 -15.19
N ARG A 44 -6.92 1.04 -14.35
CA ARG A 44 -5.98 0.33 -13.48
C ARG A 44 -6.64 -0.75 -12.62
N ALA A 45 -7.85 -0.47 -12.10
CA ALA A 45 -8.63 -1.45 -11.35
C ALA A 45 -9.03 -2.67 -12.18
N LEU A 46 -9.37 -2.48 -13.46
CA LEU A 46 -9.73 -3.58 -14.37
C LEU A 46 -8.53 -4.48 -14.68
N ARG A 47 -7.35 -3.88 -14.88
CA ARG A 47 -6.12 -4.62 -15.24
C ARG A 47 -5.44 -5.26 -14.03
N ASN A 48 -5.34 -4.52 -12.93
CA ASN A 48 -4.46 -4.84 -11.81
C ASN A 48 -5.23 -5.15 -10.50
N GLY A 49 -6.56 -5.09 -10.51
CA GLY A 49 -7.39 -5.38 -9.33
C GLY A 49 -7.46 -4.26 -8.28
N ALA A 50 -6.69 -3.17 -8.43
CA ALA A 50 -6.74 -2.02 -7.55
C ALA A 50 -6.74 -0.68 -8.33
N GLY A 51 -7.41 0.32 -7.77
CA GLY A 51 -7.48 1.67 -8.32
C GLY A 51 -6.13 2.40 -8.35
N GLU A 52 -6.15 3.63 -8.84
CA GLU A 52 -4.96 4.47 -8.85
C GLU A 52 -4.58 4.95 -7.44
N VAL A 53 -3.28 5.06 -7.20
CA VAL A 53 -2.71 5.52 -5.93
C VAL A 53 -1.90 6.77 -6.21
N ILE A 54 -2.09 7.80 -5.40
CA ILE A 54 -1.42 9.10 -5.57
C ILE A 54 -0.15 9.10 -4.71
N TYR A 55 1.01 8.99 -5.36
CA TYR A 55 2.28 9.31 -4.71
C TYR A 55 2.36 10.84 -4.49
N GLY A 56 2.34 11.29 -3.25
CA GLY A 56 2.27 12.71 -2.88
C GLY A 56 3.62 13.42 -2.80
N GLU A 57 4.70 12.69 -2.52
CA GLU A 57 6.02 13.29 -2.39
C GLU A 57 6.51 13.85 -3.75
N GLY A 58 7.00 15.10 -3.72
CA GLY A 58 7.40 15.83 -4.92
C GLY A 58 6.25 16.53 -5.68
N LYS A 59 4.99 16.30 -5.31
CA LYS A 59 3.83 17.03 -5.86
C LYS A 59 3.45 18.23 -5.00
N THR A 60 2.85 19.22 -5.63
CA THR A 60 2.19 20.34 -4.92
C THR A 60 0.87 19.89 -4.29
N ASP A 61 0.45 20.59 -3.24
CA ASP A 61 -0.82 20.30 -2.56
C ASP A 61 -2.02 20.38 -3.54
N ASP A 62 -1.99 21.32 -4.51
CA ASP A 62 -3.05 21.50 -5.51
C ASP A 62 -3.08 20.38 -6.55
N GLU A 63 -1.93 19.87 -6.98
CA GLU A 63 -1.87 18.71 -7.88
C GLU A 63 -2.46 17.47 -7.22
N ILE A 64 -2.14 17.24 -5.94
CA ILE A 64 -2.69 16.10 -5.20
C ILE A 64 -4.22 16.21 -5.09
N LEU A 65 -4.73 17.38 -4.73
CA LEU A 65 -6.18 17.62 -4.61
C LEU A 65 -6.89 17.43 -5.95
N ARG A 66 -6.36 17.99 -7.04
CA ARG A 66 -6.96 17.85 -8.38
C ARG A 66 -7.04 16.39 -8.83
N ILE A 67 -5.98 15.61 -8.59
CA ILE A 67 -5.98 14.19 -8.91
C ILE A 67 -7.00 13.45 -8.04
N ALA A 68 -7.02 13.72 -6.73
CA ALA A 68 -7.94 13.07 -5.80
C ALA A 68 -9.41 13.40 -6.11
N GLU A 69 -9.73 14.64 -6.45
CA GLU A 69 -11.07 15.07 -6.89
C GLU A 69 -11.54 14.31 -8.14
N ALA A 70 -10.67 14.20 -9.15
CA ALA A 70 -11.01 13.51 -10.39
C ALA A 70 -11.21 12.00 -10.21
N ILE A 71 -10.44 11.36 -9.31
CA ILE A 71 -10.66 9.95 -8.93
C ILE A 71 -11.95 9.83 -8.11
N GLY A 72 -12.18 10.75 -7.17
CA GLY A 72 -13.33 10.76 -6.28
C GLY A 72 -14.66 11.00 -7.00
N ALA A 73 -14.67 11.83 -8.05
CA ALA A 73 -15.84 12.05 -8.92
C ALA A 73 -16.31 10.76 -9.62
N ARG A 74 -15.44 9.77 -9.75
CA ARG A 74 -15.75 8.44 -10.29
C ARG A 74 -16.15 7.42 -9.21
N GLY A 75 -16.26 7.85 -7.95
CA GLY A 75 -16.58 6.99 -6.80
C GLY A 75 -15.51 5.94 -6.51
N GLN A 76 -14.27 6.13 -6.96
CA GLN A 76 -13.19 5.17 -6.76
C GLN A 76 -12.47 5.45 -5.44
N ASN A 77 -12.12 4.40 -4.70
CA ASN A 77 -11.29 4.53 -3.51
C ASN A 77 -9.95 5.19 -3.85
N ILE A 78 -9.48 6.07 -2.97
CA ILE A 78 -8.24 6.85 -3.14
C ILE A 78 -7.28 6.52 -2.01
N LEU A 79 -6.04 6.24 -2.35
CA LEU A 79 -4.93 6.20 -1.40
C LEU A 79 -3.88 7.23 -1.83
N ILE A 80 -3.46 8.07 -0.90
CA ILE A 80 -2.42 9.08 -1.12
C ILE A 80 -1.28 8.78 -0.16
N THR A 81 -0.10 8.45 -0.67
CA THR A 81 1.07 8.14 0.16
C THR A 81 2.02 9.33 0.24
N ARG A 82 2.81 9.39 1.31
CA ARG A 82 3.85 10.41 1.55
C ARG A 82 3.36 11.85 1.36
N THR A 83 2.23 12.16 1.98
CA THR A 83 1.58 13.48 1.92
C THR A 83 1.58 14.17 3.29
N ASN A 84 0.80 15.25 3.45
CA ASN A 84 0.84 16.11 4.63
C ASN A 84 -0.57 16.46 5.14
N GLU A 85 -0.63 16.96 6.38
CA GLU A 85 -1.90 17.30 7.04
C GLU A 85 -2.66 18.44 6.36
N ARG A 86 -1.97 19.34 5.64
CA ARG A 86 -2.64 20.44 4.91
C ARG A 86 -3.46 19.90 3.76
N VAL A 87 -2.90 18.95 2.99
CA VAL A 87 -3.64 18.21 1.95
C VAL A 87 -4.84 17.50 2.56
N PHE A 88 -4.67 16.84 3.69
CA PHE A 88 -5.78 16.17 4.37
C PHE A 88 -6.93 17.11 4.73
N LYS A 89 -6.63 18.26 5.36
CA LYS A 89 -7.65 19.24 5.75
C LYS A 89 -8.44 19.74 4.55
N ARG A 90 -7.74 20.12 3.48
CA ARG A 90 -8.37 20.57 2.23
C ARG A 90 -9.17 19.45 1.55
N LEU A 91 -8.64 18.23 1.51
CA LEU A 91 -9.33 17.10 0.90
C LEU A 91 -10.60 16.75 1.67
N ARG A 92 -10.60 16.86 3.00
CA ARG A 92 -11.76 16.56 3.84
C ARG A 92 -12.93 17.52 3.66
N GLU A 93 -12.67 18.76 3.21
CA GLU A 93 -13.72 19.71 2.81
C GLU A 93 -14.48 19.23 1.57
N ILE A 94 -13.81 18.49 0.68
CA ILE A 94 -14.36 18.00 -0.60
C ILE A 94 -14.86 16.55 -0.49
N LEU A 95 -14.13 15.71 0.24
CA LEU A 95 -14.37 14.28 0.47
C LEU A 95 -14.41 14.04 1.99
N PRO A 96 -15.56 14.25 2.66
CA PRO A 96 -15.67 14.20 4.13
C PRO A 96 -15.25 12.88 4.78
N GLN A 97 -15.29 11.78 4.01
CA GLN A 97 -14.87 10.43 4.41
C GLN A 97 -13.36 10.18 4.34
N ALA A 98 -12.56 11.22 4.05
CA ALA A 98 -11.10 11.12 4.12
C ALA A 98 -10.62 10.82 5.55
N GLU A 99 -9.67 9.90 5.68
CA GLU A 99 -8.97 9.54 6.91
C GLU A 99 -7.47 9.80 6.74
N PHE A 100 -6.78 10.25 7.79
CA PHE A 100 -5.34 10.54 7.74
C PHE A 100 -4.57 9.77 8.82
N ASN A 101 -3.62 8.96 8.37
CA ASN A 101 -2.59 8.37 9.22
C ASN A 101 -1.37 9.30 9.23
N ALA A 102 -1.27 10.13 10.27
CA ALA A 102 -0.23 11.13 10.40
C ALA A 102 1.18 10.53 10.44
N ARG A 103 1.35 9.39 11.12
CA ARG A 103 2.66 8.73 11.26
C ARG A 103 3.13 8.13 9.94
N GLY A 104 2.24 7.47 9.19
CA GLY A 104 2.53 6.94 7.86
C GLY A 104 2.55 7.99 6.76
N ARG A 105 2.06 9.21 7.02
CA ARG A 105 1.83 10.26 6.02
C ARG A 105 0.93 9.77 4.88
N VAL A 106 -0.13 9.04 5.24
CA VAL A 106 -1.07 8.43 4.27
C VAL A 106 -2.47 8.97 4.48
N ILE A 107 -3.13 9.38 3.39
CA ILE A 107 -4.56 9.69 3.38
C ILE A 107 -5.29 8.56 2.64
N SER A 108 -6.42 8.12 3.18
CA SER A 108 -7.31 7.18 2.49
C SER A 108 -8.72 7.75 2.38
N VAL A 109 -9.36 7.52 1.24
CA VAL A 109 -10.77 7.84 0.99
C VAL A 109 -11.44 6.58 0.48
N LYS A 110 -12.44 6.09 1.21
CA LYS A 110 -13.13 4.83 0.89
C LYS A 110 -14.59 5.12 0.56
N PHE A 111 -14.96 4.96 -0.71
CA PHE A 111 -16.33 4.98 -1.19
C PHE A 111 -16.99 3.60 -1.05
N SER A 112 -16.20 2.53 -1.20
CA SER A 112 -16.61 1.16 -0.93
C SER A 112 -15.62 0.48 0.00
N LYS A 113 -16.14 -0.31 0.96
CA LYS A 113 -15.29 -1.05 1.89
C LYS A 113 -14.86 -2.37 1.22
N PRO A 114 -13.54 -2.62 1.06
CA PRO A 114 -13.09 -3.89 0.50
C PRO A 114 -13.41 -5.03 1.47
N ALA A 115 -13.76 -6.20 0.92
CA ALA A 115 -13.87 -7.43 1.69
C ALA A 115 -12.49 -7.80 2.24
N LEU A 116 -12.43 -8.25 3.49
CA LEU A 116 -11.17 -8.65 4.09
C LEU A 116 -10.83 -10.09 3.72
N THR A 117 -9.55 -10.34 3.46
CA THR A 117 -9.00 -11.69 3.34
C THR A 117 -9.18 -12.48 4.64
N GLN A 118 -9.32 -13.80 4.52
CA GLN A 118 -9.42 -14.70 5.68
C GLN A 118 -8.07 -14.92 6.36
N SER A 119 -6.97 -14.90 5.58
CA SER A 119 -5.60 -14.89 6.08
C SER A 119 -5.09 -13.47 6.25
N TYR A 120 -4.02 -13.29 7.03
CA TYR A 120 -3.46 -11.97 7.32
C TYR A 120 -2.02 -11.81 6.88
N ILE A 121 -1.65 -10.53 6.70
CA ILE A 121 -0.29 -10.06 6.51
C ILE A 121 0.28 -9.69 7.89
N ALA A 122 1.47 -10.19 8.23
CA ALA A 122 2.19 -9.73 9.41
C ALA A 122 3.21 -8.66 9.01
N ILE A 123 3.12 -7.47 9.59
CA ILE A 123 4.13 -6.41 9.46
C ILE A 123 4.97 -6.41 10.73
N VAL A 124 6.25 -6.74 10.61
CA VAL A 124 7.18 -6.88 11.72
C VAL A 124 8.25 -5.80 11.59
N SER A 125 8.40 -4.95 12.59
CA SER A 125 9.39 -3.86 12.58
C SER A 125 10.47 -4.03 13.64
N ALA A 126 11.70 -3.68 13.28
CA ALA A 126 12.83 -3.83 14.18
C ALA A 126 12.76 -2.83 15.35
N GLY A 127 12.43 -1.57 15.07
CA GLY A 127 12.26 -0.55 16.08
C GLY A 127 11.02 0.31 15.86
N THR A 128 10.79 1.24 16.78
CA THR A 128 9.74 2.27 16.68
C THR A 128 10.10 3.37 15.67
N ALA A 129 11.40 3.57 15.41
CA ALA A 129 11.91 4.53 14.42
C ALA A 129 11.44 4.20 12.99
N ASP A 130 11.24 2.92 12.67
CA ASP A 130 10.72 2.45 11.37
C ASP A 130 9.21 2.73 11.18
N GLY A 131 8.57 3.36 12.18
CA GLY A 131 7.13 3.44 12.27
C GLY A 131 6.43 4.15 11.11
N ALA A 132 7.08 5.11 10.44
CA ALA A 132 6.48 5.75 9.27
C ALA A 132 6.27 4.75 8.11
N VAL A 133 7.28 3.90 7.86
CA VAL A 133 7.24 2.86 6.82
C VAL A 133 6.24 1.75 7.19
N VAL A 134 6.19 1.38 8.48
CA VAL A 134 5.21 0.42 9.02
C VAL A 134 3.78 0.90 8.81
N GLU A 135 3.49 2.17 9.12
CA GLU A 135 2.15 2.72 8.97
C GLU A 135 1.77 2.91 7.49
N GLU A 136 2.71 3.29 6.62
CA GLU A 136 2.46 3.33 5.17
C GLU A 136 2.09 1.94 4.63
N ALA A 137 2.83 0.91 5.02
CA ALA A 137 2.52 -0.47 4.64
C ALA A 137 1.18 -0.94 5.21
N TYR A 138 0.89 -0.61 6.48
CA TYR A 138 -0.35 -0.98 7.14
C TYR A 138 -1.57 -0.37 6.46
N GLU A 139 -1.59 0.95 6.24
CA GLU A 139 -2.70 1.64 5.57
C GLU A 139 -2.88 1.14 4.14
N THR A 140 -1.78 0.91 3.41
CA THR A 140 -1.83 0.37 2.05
C THR A 140 -2.47 -1.02 2.03
N ALA A 141 -2.02 -1.94 2.88
CA ALA A 141 -2.54 -3.31 2.91
C ALA A 141 -4.02 -3.35 3.33
N ARG A 142 -4.42 -2.52 4.31
CA ARG A 142 -5.82 -2.36 4.74
C ARG A 142 -6.69 -1.77 3.64
N PHE A 143 -6.19 -0.76 2.93
CA PHE A 143 -6.86 -0.15 1.79
C PHE A 143 -7.11 -1.15 0.66
N LEU A 144 -6.19 -2.09 0.46
CA LEU A 144 -6.30 -3.17 -0.53
C LEU A 144 -7.12 -4.38 -0.05
N GLY A 145 -7.79 -4.31 1.11
CA GLY A 145 -8.69 -5.38 1.57
C GLY A 145 -8.01 -6.51 2.34
N ASN A 146 -6.88 -6.27 2.98
CA ASN A 146 -6.23 -7.31 3.79
C ASN A 146 -6.60 -7.21 5.27
N ASP A 147 -6.68 -8.36 5.95
CA ASP A 147 -6.39 -8.41 7.38
C ASP A 147 -4.88 -8.24 7.61
N VAL A 148 -4.51 -7.41 8.60
CA VAL A 148 -3.12 -6.99 8.82
C VAL A 148 -2.83 -6.91 10.30
N ARG A 149 -1.73 -7.52 10.75
CA ARG A 149 -1.26 -7.48 12.14
C ARG A 149 0.12 -6.83 12.21
N LYS A 150 0.28 -5.90 13.15
CA LYS A 150 1.55 -5.19 13.38
C LYS A 150 2.26 -5.76 14.61
N PHE A 151 3.55 -6.06 14.46
CA PHE A 151 4.44 -6.49 15.51
C PHE A 151 5.62 -5.51 15.55
N SER A 152 5.52 -4.51 16.42
CA SER A 152 6.52 -3.44 16.52
C SER A 152 7.55 -3.73 17.62
N ASP A 153 8.74 -3.15 17.46
CA ASP A 153 9.87 -3.32 18.39
C ASP A 153 10.28 -4.80 18.55
N ALA A 154 10.30 -5.53 17.44
CA ALA A 154 10.68 -6.94 17.35
C ALA A 154 12.05 -7.11 16.65
N GLY A 155 12.99 -6.20 16.94
CA GLY A 155 14.32 -6.17 16.33
C GLY A 155 15.32 -7.19 16.88
N VAL A 156 16.45 -7.33 16.18
CA VAL A 156 17.48 -8.32 16.48
C VAL A 156 18.22 -8.06 17.80
N ALA A 157 18.35 -6.79 18.22
CA ALA A 157 18.95 -6.43 19.50
C ALA A 157 18.15 -6.94 20.71
N GLY A 158 16.87 -7.24 20.52
CA GLY A 158 15.97 -7.77 21.54
C GLY A 158 15.23 -9.00 21.04
N LEU A 159 15.96 -10.00 20.54
CA LEU A 159 15.38 -11.16 19.85
C LEU A 159 14.24 -11.85 20.63
N HIS A 160 14.28 -11.84 21.95
CA HIS A 160 13.20 -12.35 22.81
C HIS A 160 11.83 -11.69 22.54
N ARG A 161 11.79 -10.42 22.13
CA ARG A 161 10.55 -9.70 21.74
C ARG A 161 9.95 -10.23 20.44
N LEU A 162 10.81 -10.62 19.50
CA LEU A 162 10.40 -11.31 18.29
C LEU A 162 9.87 -12.72 18.61
N ILE A 163 10.60 -13.47 19.43
CA ILE A 163 10.22 -14.85 19.80
C ILE A 163 8.87 -14.88 20.53
N ALA A 164 8.58 -13.89 21.39
CA ALA A 164 7.29 -13.79 22.08
C ALA A 164 6.08 -13.70 21.13
N ASN A 165 6.28 -13.23 19.90
CA ASN A 165 5.22 -13.10 18.88
C ASN A 165 5.33 -14.14 17.76
N LEU A 166 6.29 -15.06 17.83
CA LEU A 166 6.69 -15.89 16.69
C LEU A 166 5.56 -16.78 16.17
N GLU A 167 4.75 -17.38 17.05
CA GLU A 167 3.63 -18.22 16.64
C GLU A 167 2.58 -17.43 15.86
N GLN A 168 2.31 -16.18 16.26
CA GLN A 168 1.42 -15.30 15.52
C GLN A 168 2.04 -14.84 14.20
N ILE A 169 3.36 -14.66 14.13
CA ILE A 169 4.02 -14.29 12.86
C ILE A 169 3.99 -15.48 11.89
N ARG A 170 4.20 -16.72 12.39
CA ARG A 170 4.15 -17.96 11.60
C ARG A 170 2.77 -18.25 11.00
N GLY A 171 1.70 -17.78 11.64
CA GLY A 171 0.33 -17.92 11.14
C GLY A 171 -0.02 -16.98 9.97
N ALA A 172 0.83 -16.00 9.64
CA ALA A 172 0.58 -15.11 8.52
C ALA A 172 0.78 -15.82 7.18
N LYS A 173 0.09 -15.35 6.13
CA LYS A 173 0.27 -15.84 4.76
C LYS A 173 1.51 -15.26 4.10
N VAL A 174 1.91 -14.06 4.52
CA VAL A 174 3.11 -13.33 4.07
C VAL A 174 3.55 -12.38 5.18
N VAL A 175 4.86 -12.18 5.30
CA VAL A 175 5.47 -11.30 6.30
C VAL A 175 6.12 -10.11 5.60
N ILE A 176 5.89 -8.90 6.10
CA ILE A 176 6.63 -7.69 5.73
C ILE A 176 7.62 -7.39 6.86
N ALA A 177 8.91 -7.46 6.57
CA ALA A 177 9.99 -7.18 7.52
C ALA A 177 10.53 -5.76 7.30
N VAL A 178 10.30 -4.86 8.25
CA VAL A 178 10.71 -3.45 8.15
C VAL A 178 11.86 -3.18 9.09
N ALA A 179 13.03 -2.79 8.56
CA ALA A 179 14.20 -2.50 9.40
C ALA A 179 15.20 -1.56 8.73
N GLY A 180 15.71 -0.60 9.50
CA GLY A 180 16.91 0.17 9.19
C GLY A 180 18.18 -0.45 9.79
N MET A 181 19.18 0.39 10.07
CA MET A 181 20.50 -0.01 10.57
C MET A 181 21.18 -1.06 9.67
N GLU A 182 21.52 -2.24 10.21
CA GLU A 182 22.07 -3.39 9.50
C GLU A 182 21.03 -4.26 8.78
N GLY A 183 19.72 -3.95 8.87
CA GLY A 183 18.66 -4.65 8.13
C GLY A 183 18.47 -6.13 8.48
N ALA A 184 19.10 -6.62 9.55
CA ALA A 184 19.22 -8.06 9.86
C ALA A 184 17.88 -8.77 10.15
N LEU A 185 16.83 -8.02 10.51
CA LEU A 185 15.51 -8.57 10.84
C LEU A 185 14.94 -9.45 9.71
N ALA A 186 15.15 -9.07 8.45
CA ALA A 186 14.63 -9.83 7.30
C ALA A 186 15.21 -11.25 7.25
N SER A 187 16.53 -11.37 7.40
CA SER A 187 17.24 -12.66 7.43
C SER A 187 16.80 -13.53 8.61
N VAL A 188 16.64 -12.92 9.79
CA VAL A 188 16.17 -13.63 10.99
C VAL A 188 14.75 -14.17 10.80
N LEU A 189 13.82 -13.33 10.32
CA LEU A 189 12.44 -13.74 10.07
C LEU A 189 12.36 -14.87 9.05
N ALA A 190 13.09 -14.76 7.94
CA ALA A 190 13.09 -15.77 6.89
C ALA A 190 13.62 -17.14 7.37
N GLY A 191 14.49 -17.17 8.38
CA GLY A 191 14.90 -18.42 9.04
C GLY A 191 13.85 -18.99 10.01
N LEU A 192 12.84 -18.21 10.41
CA LEU A 192 11.87 -18.56 11.46
C LEU A 192 10.46 -18.83 10.93
N VAL A 193 10.15 -18.43 9.69
CA VAL A 193 8.85 -18.62 9.03
C VAL A 193 8.94 -19.48 7.78
N ARG A 194 7.81 -20.06 7.36
CA ARG A 194 7.70 -20.87 6.12
C ARG A 194 7.03 -20.12 4.97
N VAL A 195 6.69 -18.85 5.18
CA VAL A 195 5.99 -17.99 4.21
C VAL A 195 6.93 -16.93 3.64
N PRO A 196 6.61 -16.32 2.48
CA PRO A 196 7.47 -15.29 1.89
C PRO A 196 7.69 -14.12 2.85
N VAL A 197 8.92 -13.58 2.85
CA VAL A 197 9.31 -12.39 3.60
C VAL A 197 9.62 -11.28 2.62
N ILE A 198 8.82 -10.21 2.65
CA ILE A 198 9.08 -8.99 1.88
C ILE A 198 9.84 -8.02 2.79
N ALA A 199 11.10 -7.82 2.47
CA ALA A 199 12.01 -6.97 3.23
C ALA A 199 11.94 -5.51 2.76
N VAL A 200 11.72 -4.60 3.72
CA VAL A 200 11.64 -3.16 3.50
C VAL A 200 12.78 -2.50 4.26
N PRO A 201 13.90 -2.20 3.58
CA PRO A 201 14.97 -1.44 4.20
C PRO A 201 14.45 -0.03 4.48
N THR A 202 14.76 0.52 5.66
CA THR A 202 14.42 1.91 5.97
C THR A 202 15.66 2.78 5.95
N SER A 203 15.46 4.09 5.76
CA SER A 203 16.53 5.08 5.86
C SER A 203 17.01 5.33 7.30
N VAL A 204 16.42 4.64 8.29
CA VAL A 204 16.81 4.75 9.70
C VAL A 204 18.23 4.21 9.90
N GLY A 205 19.04 5.00 10.59
CA GLY A 205 20.36 4.61 11.08
C GLY A 205 21.34 5.77 11.07
N TYR A 206 22.57 5.48 11.46
CA TYR A 206 23.63 6.49 11.61
C TYR A 206 24.72 6.26 10.58
N GLY A 207 25.41 7.32 10.14
CA GLY A 207 26.68 7.29 9.41
C GLY A 207 26.79 6.20 8.34
N ALA A 208 27.29 5.02 8.75
CA ALA A 208 27.47 3.83 7.93
C ALA A 208 26.18 3.19 7.39
N SER A 209 24.98 3.61 7.85
CA SER A 209 23.71 3.22 7.20
C SER A 209 23.57 3.82 5.80
N PHE A 210 24.23 4.97 5.54
CA PHE A 210 24.16 5.70 4.27
C PHE A 210 22.73 5.88 3.74
N GLY A 211 21.83 6.33 4.62
CA GLY A 211 20.41 6.53 4.27
C GLY A 211 19.66 5.25 3.94
N GLY A 212 20.04 4.12 4.54
CA GLY A 212 19.40 2.81 4.33
C GLY A 212 20.09 1.93 3.30
N LEU A 213 21.16 2.40 2.64
CA LEU A 213 21.91 1.58 1.69
C LEU A 213 22.54 0.35 2.34
N ALA A 214 23.03 0.46 3.59
CA ALA A 214 23.54 -0.69 4.32
C ALA A 214 22.45 -1.75 4.55
N ALA A 215 21.28 -1.33 5.03
CA ALA A 215 20.13 -2.22 5.23
C ALA A 215 19.68 -2.86 3.91
N LEU A 216 19.58 -2.08 2.83
CA LEU A 216 19.21 -2.57 1.49
C LEU A 216 20.18 -3.65 1.01
N LEU A 217 21.48 -3.38 1.05
CA LEU A 217 22.50 -4.34 0.61
C LEU A 217 22.53 -5.57 1.50
N ALA A 218 22.36 -5.43 2.82
CA ALA A 218 22.29 -6.56 3.74
C ALA A 218 21.08 -7.47 3.46
N MET A 219 19.90 -6.87 3.22
CA MET A 219 18.68 -7.62 2.88
C MET A 219 18.79 -8.30 1.52
N LEU A 220 19.40 -7.66 0.52
CA LEU A 220 19.63 -8.24 -0.82
C LEU A 220 20.64 -9.40 -0.80
N ASN A 221 21.67 -9.29 0.04
CA ASN A 221 22.69 -10.34 0.20
C ASN A 221 22.30 -11.42 1.22
N SER A 222 21.06 -11.42 1.71
CA SER A 222 20.59 -12.43 2.66
C SER A 222 20.71 -13.83 2.05
N CYS A 223 21.30 -14.76 2.80
CA CYS A 223 21.34 -16.18 2.42
C CYS A 223 20.04 -16.92 2.78
N ALA A 224 19.11 -16.27 3.48
CA ALA A 224 17.85 -16.88 3.85
C ALA A 224 16.92 -16.95 2.63
N ASN A 225 16.38 -18.14 2.38
CA ASN A 225 15.44 -18.35 1.27
C ASN A 225 14.11 -17.63 1.53
N GLY A 226 13.43 -17.24 0.45
CA GLY A 226 12.09 -16.63 0.53
C GLY A 226 12.07 -15.14 0.86
N VAL A 227 13.24 -14.47 0.87
CA VAL A 227 13.34 -13.02 1.01
C VAL A 227 13.20 -12.34 -0.36
N SER A 228 12.37 -11.31 -0.44
CA SER A 228 12.30 -10.38 -1.58
C SER A 228 12.38 -8.95 -1.07
N VAL A 229 13.21 -8.11 -1.69
CA VAL A 229 13.53 -6.78 -1.17
C VAL A 229 12.86 -5.70 -2.02
N VAL A 230 12.23 -4.72 -1.38
CA VAL A 230 11.73 -3.50 -2.04
C VAL A 230 12.70 -2.34 -1.82
N ASN A 231 12.43 -1.21 -2.48
CA ASN A 231 13.25 -0.01 -2.31
C ASN A 231 13.19 0.55 -0.88
N ILE A 232 14.15 1.40 -0.54
CA ILE A 232 14.25 2.06 0.77
C ILE A 232 12.97 2.86 1.06
N ASP A 233 12.46 2.70 2.27
CA ASP A 233 11.24 3.31 2.79
C ASP A 233 9.98 3.00 1.96
N ASN A 234 9.98 1.95 1.13
CA ASN A 234 8.87 1.61 0.25
C ASN A 234 7.85 0.68 0.94
N GLY A 235 7.19 1.19 1.99
CA GLY A 235 6.13 0.47 2.69
C GLY A 235 4.94 0.17 1.78
N PHE A 236 4.60 1.11 0.89
CA PHE A 236 3.59 0.94 -0.15
C PHE A 236 3.84 -0.29 -1.04
N GLY A 237 5.02 -0.38 -1.66
CA GLY A 237 5.35 -1.46 -2.58
C GLY A 237 5.36 -2.82 -1.91
N ALA A 238 5.84 -2.88 -0.66
CA ALA A 238 5.81 -4.09 0.13
C ALA A 238 4.39 -4.56 0.42
N ALA A 239 3.52 -3.65 0.85
CA ALA A 239 2.12 -3.93 1.14
C ALA A 239 1.34 -4.34 -0.12
N TYR A 240 1.63 -3.73 -1.26
CA TYR A 240 0.99 -4.10 -2.53
C TYR A 240 1.35 -5.53 -2.93
N ASN A 241 2.64 -5.89 -2.89
CA ASN A 241 3.11 -7.24 -3.21
C ASN A 241 2.57 -8.27 -2.21
N ALA A 242 2.56 -7.94 -0.90
CA ALA A 242 1.97 -8.79 0.12
C ALA A 242 0.47 -8.99 -0.10
N SER A 243 -0.24 -7.94 -0.52
CA SER A 243 -1.66 -8.02 -0.87
C SER A 243 -1.89 -9.00 -2.00
N LEU A 244 -1.10 -8.93 -3.07
CA LEU A 244 -1.22 -9.88 -4.19
C LEU A 244 -1.06 -11.32 -3.70
N ILE A 245 -0.05 -11.60 -2.89
CA ILE A 245 0.20 -12.93 -2.32
C ILE A 245 -0.93 -13.38 -1.41
N ASN A 246 -1.47 -12.49 -0.57
CA ASN A 246 -2.51 -12.83 0.40
C ASN A 246 -3.89 -13.09 -0.23
N HIS A 247 -4.09 -12.65 -1.48
CA HIS A 247 -5.31 -12.89 -2.26
C HIS A 247 -5.20 -14.14 -3.19
N LEU A 248 -4.09 -14.87 -3.15
CA LEU A 248 -3.91 -16.17 -3.81
C LEU A 248 -4.35 -17.34 -2.92
#